data_AF-A0A816KGH5-F1
#
_entry.id   AF-A0A816KGH5-F1
#
_cell.length_a   1.000
_cell.length_b   1.000
_cell.length_c   1.000
_cell.angle_alpha   90.00
_cell.angle_beta   90.00
_cell.angle_gamma   90.00
#
_symmetry.space_group_name_H-M   'P 1'
#
loop_
_entity.id
_entity.type
_entity.pdbx_description
1 polymer ?
#
loop_
_entity_poly.entity_id
_entity_poly.type
_entity_poly.pdbx_seq_one_letter_code
_entity_poly.pdbx_strand_id
1 'polypeptide(L)'
;MVWTQGDIQQWTDKLREEKRSDQEYLDWDRDYLPKMMTIAVRAIELYCGYHPRNIQLIVSAIVLESHTIAKALISKRVDIVTSSEILAMRDAKTGVAKRKW
;
A
#
# COMPACT_ATOMS: atom_id res chain seq x y z
N MET A 1 -16.32 6.90 -12.50
CA MET A 1 -16.16 5.44 -12.38
C MET A 1 -15.88 5.13 -10.91
N VAL A 2 -16.73 4.35 -10.25
CA VAL A 2 -16.56 3.97 -8.83
C VAL A 2 -15.73 2.69 -8.78
N TRP A 3 -14.63 2.69 -8.02
CA TRP A 3 -13.79 1.50 -7.86
C TRP A 3 -14.41 0.54 -6.85
N THR A 4 -14.28 -0.76 -7.14
CA THR A 4 -14.67 -1.86 -6.27
C THR A 4 -13.45 -2.49 -5.60
N GLN A 5 -13.70 -3.36 -4.63
CA GLN A 5 -12.65 -4.19 -4.03
C GLN A 5 -11.94 -5.07 -5.09
N GLY A 6 -12.67 -5.55 -6.10
CA GLY A 6 -12.09 -6.31 -7.20
C GLY A 6 -11.10 -5.48 -8.01
N ASP A 7 -11.41 -4.22 -8.27
CA ASP A 7 -10.52 -3.31 -9.00
C ASP A 7 -9.22 -3.05 -8.23
N ILE A 8 -9.31 -2.86 -6.91
CA ILE A 8 -8.11 -2.68 -6.05
C ILE A 8 -7.19 -3.90 -6.14
N GLN A 9 -7.76 -5.10 -6.05
CA GLN A 9 -7.00 -6.34 -6.14
C GLN A 9 -6.36 -6.50 -7.52
N GLN A 10 -7.13 -6.30 -8.60
CA GLN A 10 -6.65 -6.43 -9.97
C GLN A 10 -5.51 -5.46 -10.27
N TRP A 11 -5.62 -4.20 -9.86
CA TRP A 11 -4.55 -3.22 -10.05
C TRP A 11 -3.31 -3.53 -9.21
N THR A 12 -3.49 -4.05 -8.00
CA THR A 12 -2.38 -4.47 -7.14
C THR A 12 -1.62 -5.66 -7.75
N ASP A 13 -2.34 -6.66 -8.27
CA ASP A 13 -1.74 -7.83 -8.91
C ASP A 13 -1.04 -7.45 -10.22
N LYS A 14 -1.66 -6.58 -11.04
CA LYS A 14 -1.04 -6.07 -12.26
C LYS A 14 0.29 -5.36 -11.97
N LEU A 15 0.34 -4.47 -10.98
CA LEU A 15 1.58 -3.80 -10.59
C LEU A 15 2.65 -4.78 -10.10
N ARG A 16 2.24 -5.85 -9.41
CA ARG A 16 3.16 -6.90 -8.94
C ARG A 16 3.71 -7.73 -10.09
N GLU A 17 2.89 -8.07 -11.09
CA GLU A 17 3.30 -8.82 -12.27
C GLU A 17 4.27 -8.03 -13.15
N GLU A 18 3.97 -6.76 -13.42
CA GLU A 18 4.86 -5.83 -14.15
C GLU A 18 6.26 -5.82 -13.52
N LYS A 19 6.35 -5.82 -12.18
CA LYS A 19 7.63 -5.83 -11.44
C LYS A 19 8.28 -7.19 -11.22
N ARG A 20 7.56 -8.32 -11.39
CA ARG A 20 8.18 -9.66 -11.36
C ARG A 20 8.96 -9.97 -12.63
N SER A 21 8.63 -9.32 -13.74
CA SER A 21 9.25 -9.57 -15.04
C SER A 21 10.60 -8.87 -15.22
N ASP A 22 10.86 -7.81 -14.46
CA ASP A 22 12.17 -7.14 -14.44
C ASP A 22 13.10 -7.85 -13.46
N GLN A 23 14.16 -8.48 -13.99
CA GLN A 23 15.22 -9.12 -13.22
C GLN A 23 15.98 -8.15 -12.29
N GLU A 24 15.78 -6.84 -12.48
CA GLU A 24 16.24 -5.76 -11.61
C GLU A 24 15.16 -5.40 -10.57
N TYR A 25 14.98 -6.29 -9.59
CA TYR A 25 14.25 -5.99 -8.34
C TYR A 25 14.84 -4.82 -7.51
N LEU A 26 15.87 -4.14 -8.02
CA LEU A 26 16.72 -3.21 -7.29
C LEU A 26 16.46 -1.74 -7.64
N ASP A 27 15.95 -1.44 -8.83
CA ASP A 27 15.68 -0.07 -9.25
C ASP A 27 14.20 0.26 -9.04
N TRP A 28 13.93 0.82 -7.86
CA TRP A 28 12.66 1.45 -7.57
C TRP A 28 12.42 2.59 -8.58
N ASP A 29 11.54 2.30 -9.52
CA ASP A 29 11.11 3.28 -10.50
C ASP A 29 10.09 4.24 -9.88
N ARG A 30 10.51 5.50 -9.71
CA ARG A 30 9.70 6.60 -9.16
C ARG A 30 8.42 6.84 -9.99
N ASP A 31 8.39 6.43 -11.25
CA ASP A 31 7.23 6.59 -12.12
C ASP A 31 6.05 5.72 -11.69
N TYR A 32 6.27 4.73 -10.82
CA TYR A 32 5.22 3.91 -10.23
C TYR A 32 4.61 4.50 -8.96
N LEU A 33 5.30 5.44 -8.28
CA LEU A 33 4.81 6.04 -7.04
C LEU A 33 3.40 6.65 -7.20
N PRO A 34 3.09 7.42 -8.27
CA PRO A 34 1.73 7.92 -8.49
C PRO A 34 0.68 6.81 -8.64
N LYS A 35 1.03 5.70 -9.31
CA LYS A 35 0.13 4.55 -9.51
C LYS A 35 -0.16 3.85 -8.19
N MET A 36 0.87 3.58 -7.39
CA MET A 36 0.71 2.97 -6.06
C MET A 36 -0.07 3.87 -5.09
N MET A 37 0.24 5.16 -5.08
CA MET A 37 -0.49 6.14 -4.28
C MET A 37 -1.96 6.21 -4.69
N THR A 38 -2.27 6.13 -5.98
CA THR A 38 -3.66 6.08 -6.46
C THR A 38 -4.41 4.87 -5.91
N ILE A 39 -3.82 3.68 -6.00
CA ILE A 39 -4.44 2.45 -5.47
C ILE A 39 -4.63 2.55 -3.94
N ALA A 40 -3.63 3.05 -3.21
CA ALA A 40 -3.71 3.24 -1.77
C ALA A 40 -4.82 4.22 -1.38
N VAL A 41 -4.93 5.37 -2.05
CA VAL A 41 -6.00 6.35 -1.82
C VAL A 41 -7.37 5.73 -2.06
N ARG A 42 -7.55 5.02 -3.20
CA ARG A 42 -8.81 4.36 -3.51
C ARG A 42 -9.17 3.26 -2.50
N ALA A 43 -8.19 2.51 -2.03
CA ALA A 43 -8.39 1.51 -0.98
C ALA A 43 -8.83 2.17 0.34
N ILE A 44 -8.20 3.27 0.75
CA ILE A 44 -8.56 3.99 1.99
C ILE A 44 -9.98 4.58 1.89
N GLU A 45 -10.33 5.19 0.75
CA GLU A 45 -11.68 5.69 0.52
C GLU A 45 -12.72 4.56 0.64
N LEU A 46 -12.44 3.41 0.03
CA LEU A 46 -13.36 2.27 0.01
C LEU A 46 -13.48 1.57 1.37
N TYR A 47 -12.37 1.28 2.04
CA TYR A 47 -12.36 0.46 3.26
C TYR A 47 -12.49 1.27 4.54
N CYS A 48 -12.02 2.52 4.54
CA CYS A 48 -12.02 3.38 5.72
C CYS A 48 -13.04 4.53 5.62
N GLY A 49 -13.61 4.78 4.44
CA GLY A 49 -14.67 5.78 4.27
C GLY A 49 -14.19 7.23 4.34
N TYR A 50 -12.89 7.49 4.16
CA TYR A 50 -12.35 8.84 4.15
C TYR A 50 -11.30 9.03 3.04
N HIS A 51 -11.16 10.27 2.58
CA HIS A 51 -10.08 10.66 1.67
C HIS A 51 -8.87 11.14 2.48
N PRO A 52 -7.65 10.60 2.26
CA PRO A 52 -6.45 11.09 2.94
C PRO A 52 -6.19 12.56 2.63
N ARG A 53 -5.79 13.34 3.63
CA ARG A 53 -5.43 14.75 3.45
C ARG A 53 -4.11 14.87 2.69
N ASN A 54 -3.90 16.00 2.02
CA ASN A 54 -2.65 16.28 1.28
C ASN A 54 -1.38 16.01 2.09
N ILE A 55 -1.36 16.38 3.39
CA ILE A 55 -0.20 16.13 4.24
C ILE A 55 0.06 14.62 4.45
N GLN A 56 -0.99 13.80 4.56
CA GLN A 56 -0.87 12.34 4.69
C GLN A 56 -0.34 11.74 3.38
N LEU A 57 -0.74 12.29 2.22
CA LEU A 57 -0.23 11.87 0.92
C LEU A 57 1.25 12.20 0.76
N ILE A 58 1.67 13.42 1.14
CA ILE A 58 3.07 13.86 1.10
C ILE A 58 3.94 12.99 2.00
N VAL A 59 3.52 12.77 3.25
CA VAL A 59 4.25 11.91 4.19
C VAL A 59 4.35 10.48 3.66
N SER A 60 3.26 9.94 3.09
CA SER A 60 3.28 8.59 2.51
C SER A 60 4.24 8.49 1.33
N ALA A 61 4.28 9.50 0.45
CA ALA A 61 5.23 9.55 -0.67
C ALA A 61 6.69 9.55 -0.18
N ILE A 62 7.01 10.37 0.82
CA ILE A 62 8.36 10.41 1.43
C ILE A 62 8.74 9.05 2.03
N VAL A 63 7.81 8.43 2.76
CA VAL A 63 8.03 7.10 3.37
C VAL A 63 8.21 6.01 2.32
N LEU A 64 7.47 6.06 1.21
CA LEU A 64 7.57 5.09 0.12
C LEU A 64 8.80 5.30 -0.77
N GLU A 65 9.25 6.54 -0.96
CA GLU A 65 10.52 6.83 -1.67
C GLU A 65 11.75 6.28 -0.93
N SER A 66 11.65 6.10 0.39
CA SER A 66 12.66 5.37 1.15
C SER A 66 12.74 3.92 0.65
N HIS A 67 13.86 3.58 -0.01
CA HIS A 67 14.07 2.33 -0.73
C HIS A 67 13.74 1.07 0.09
N THR A 68 13.75 1.14 1.42
CA THR A 68 13.47 0.02 2.33
C THR A 68 12.00 -0.41 2.31
N ILE A 69 11.03 0.51 2.21
CA ILE A 69 9.59 0.21 2.33
C ILE A 69 8.99 -0.12 0.95
N ALA A 70 9.43 0.60 -0.08
CA ALA A 70 9.22 0.27 -1.49
C ALA A 70 9.52 -1.22 -1.81
N LYS A 71 10.67 -1.72 -1.35
CA LYS A 71 11.10 -3.12 -1.50
C LYS A 71 10.12 -4.13 -0.87
N ALA A 72 9.41 -3.72 0.16
CA ALA A 72 8.54 -4.60 0.93
C ALA A 72 7.10 -4.68 0.34
N LEU A 73 6.67 -3.72 -0.47
CA LEU A 73 5.41 -3.83 -1.22
C LEU A 73 5.47 -4.87 -2.36
N ILE A 74 6.67 -5.13 -2.92
CA ILE A 74 6.83 -5.88 -4.17
C ILE A 74 7.23 -7.35 -3.94
N SER A 75 7.90 -7.70 -2.83
CA SER A 75 8.17 -9.13 -2.51
C SER A 75 8.70 -9.45 -1.10
N LYS A 76 8.94 -8.46 -0.23
CA LYS A 76 9.54 -8.69 1.10
C LYS A 76 8.59 -8.34 2.24
N ARG A 77 8.76 -9.01 3.38
CA ARG A 77 8.05 -8.73 4.62
C ARG A 77 8.21 -7.25 5.01
N VAL A 78 7.11 -6.55 5.27
CA VAL A 78 7.10 -5.22 5.93
C VAL A 78 6.90 -5.44 7.42
N ASP A 79 7.81 -4.96 8.26
CA ASP A 79 7.60 -4.92 9.71
C ASP A 79 7.17 -3.51 10.12
N ILE A 80 5.93 -3.37 10.60
CA ILE A 80 5.41 -2.12 11.17
C ILE A 80 5.60 -2.20 12.70
N VAL A 81 6.47 -1.35 13.24
CA VAL A 81 6.80 -1.33 14.67
C VAL A 81 5.96 -0.26 15.38
N THR A 82 5.34 -0.64 16.48
CA THR A 82 4.58 0.27 17.36
C THR A 82 5.16 0.25 18.78
N SER A 83 4.79 1.23 19.60
CA SER A 83 5.28 1.34 20.99
C SER A 83 4.69 0.31 21.96
N SER A 84 3.65 -0.43 21.56
CA SER A 84 3.06 -1.51 22.37
C SER A 84 2.29 -2.52 21.52
N GLU A 85 2.17 -3.74 22.02
CA GLU A 85 1.42 -4.82 21.38
C GLU A 85 -0.06 -4.44 21.17
N ILE A 86 -0.67 -3.74 22.12
CA ILE A 86 -2.07 -3.28 22.02
C ILE A 86 -2.26 -2.39 20.79
N LEU A 87 -1.31 -1.48 20.52
CA LEU A 87 -1.36 -0.60 19.34
C LEU A 87 -1.12 -1.39 18.05
N ALA A 88 -0.17 -2.33 18.05
CA ALA A 88 0.07 -3.20 16.89
C ALA A 88 -1.19 -4.01 16.52
N MET A 89 -1.85 -4.61 17.52
CA MET A 89 -3.07 -5.39 17.31
C MET A 89 -4.24 -4.53 16.83
N ARG A 90 -4.40 -3.33 17.39
CA ARG A 90 -5.41 -2.36 16.95
C ARG A 90 -5.22 -2.03 15.47
N ASP A 91 -4.01 -1.67 15.08
CA ASP A 91 -3.70 -1.21 13.73
C ASP A 91 -3.80 -2.36 12.70
N ALA A 92 -3.37 -3.57 13.08
CA ALA A 92 -3.55 -4.77 12.26
C ALA A 92 -5.03 -5.12 12.03
N LYS A 93 -5.87 -5.01 13.08
CA LYS A 93 -7.30 -5.29 12.99
C LYS A 93 -8.04 -4.27 12.11
N THR A 94 -7.61 -3.01 12.11
CA THR A 94 -8.15 -1.98 11.20
C THR A 94 -7.66 -2.15 9.75
N GLY A 95 -6.48 -2.74 9.53
CA GLY A 95 -5.98 -3.09 8.20
C GLY A 95 -6.65 -4.32 7.58
N VAL A 96 -7.22 -5.21 8.41
CA VAL A 96 -8.05 -6.34 8.00
C VAL A 96 -9.51 -5.98 8.24
N ALA A 97 -10.10 -5.13 7.39
CA ALA A 97 -11.54 -4.97 7.36
C ALA A 97 -12.18 -6.33 6.98
N LYS A 98 -12.54 -7.10 8.02
CA LYS A 98 -13.43 -8.28 8.04
C LYS A 98 -13.26 -9.27 6.87
N ARG A 99 -12.19 -10.07 6.87
CA ARG A 99 -12.32 -11.44 6.32
C ARG A 99 -13.19 -12.24 7.28
N LYS A 100 -14.47 -12.38 6.95
CA LYS A 100 -15.27 -13.48 7.50
C LYS A 100 -14.82 -14.74 6.76
N TRP A 101 -14.34 -15.73 7.51
CA TRP A 101 -14.22 -17.10 7.03
C TRP A 101 -15.60 -17.67 6.77
#